data_AF-A0A964YYD1-F1
#
_entry.id   AF-A0A964YYD1-F1
#
_cell.length_a   1.000
_cell.length_b   1.000
_cell.length_c   1.000
_cell.angle_alpha   90.00
_cell.angle_beta   90.00
_cell.angle_gamma   90.00
#
_symmetry.space_group_name_H-M   'P 1'
#
loop_
_entity.id
_entity.type
_entity.pdbx_description
1 polymer ?
#
loop_
_entity_poly.entity_id
_entity_poly.type
_entity_poly.pdbx_seq_one_letter_code
_entity_poly.pdbx_strand_id
1 'polypeptide(L)'
;MKKLTHWRKTFIASFILSLISNLIFISPSKAIPNEWIIVGSGWGHGVGYSQYGALGQALDGRSWQDILNHYYPGSVLADAPADKQITVGLSQDKLAVFVRLDKSSDDAQLEMSIDGNPVATIAPGVIIRIEGNGASVVTSGGDDGRSESRGSGKKISFRISSGSGVINTSSGTSDSNPNSLLNSPGHRYKYGTLNVVFGGDNDGRSDLYTSLTMRLADQYLLGIGEMSSSWPKAALVSQVVASRSYGLGKINEGLKGNCGCHVYNNSSDQVYVGASKESSNWNDAVSSANSNSGQPAILTFNGKVVTAYFASSTGGRTMSTKDAWGGNVLWSQSVDDQWSLNARNPNARWGVRMSQSAMASALGLSNVATIDVVERFISGAAKTIVAKDSNGSSVTLTGRTFQARMKLKSTYIVGAVDIALADTLGGIPTQSGFDEFAYRAQQAAADIALLTPQYKAASEKADQAKAQTDEARKKYLNIKNEIEKAKDELAAIISDIELREKEALNAQSQVADSIRILYMQGSLETISVLLNSASPTEFTENLVNLSLYAESQDRVMKKSIELIKLLEIQKQEANKRKDELEELLKEANSALNNAKSVLKEAQVAEEKLKKLIEEKQKIIDAYNKSKK
;
A
#
# COMPACT_ATOMS: atom_id res chain seq x y z
N MET A 1 -29.70 1.01 67.90
CA MET A 1 -29.11 -0.20 67.26
C MET A 1 -29.86 -0.50 65.97
N LYS A 2 -29.15 -0.80 64.88
CA LYS A 2 -29.58 -0.93 63.45
C LYS A 2 -29.47 0.34 62.59
N LYS A 3 -28.27 0.59 62.07
CA LYS A 3 -27.96 1.03 60.68
C LYS A 3 -26.44 1.21 60.58
N LEU A 4 -25.73 0.10 60.36
CA LEU A 4 -24.28 0.11 60.19
C LEU A 4 -23.81 -1.15 59.44
N THR A 5 -24.33 -1.36 58.22
CA THR A 5 -23.82 -2.40 57.29
C THR A 5 -24.21 -2.09 55.84
N HIS A 6 -23.61 -1.05 55.24
CA HIS A 6 -23.52 -1.00 53.76
C HIS A 6 -22.27 -0.29 53.21
N TRP A 7 -21.24 -0.05 54.03
CA TRP A 7 -20.01 0.63 53.60
C TRP A 7 -18.76 -0.26 53.77
N ARG A 8 -18.83 -1.49 53.28
CA ARG A 8 -17.69 -2.43 53.19
C ARG A 8 -17.66 -3.25 51.87
N LYS A 9 -18.16 -2.71 50.77
CA LYS A 9 -18.04 -3.33 49.43
C LYS A 9 -17.37 -2.45 48.36
N THR A 10 -16.73 -1.35 48.75
CA THR A 10 -16.05 -0.42 47.82
C THR A 10 -14.57 -0.24 48.08
N PHE A 11 -13.92 -1.18 48.77
CA PHE A 11 -12.47 -1.14 49.02
C PHE A 11 -11.69 -2.38 48.53
N ILE A 12 -12.31 -3.28 47.75
CA ILE A 12 -11.63 -4.40 47.07
C ILE A 12 -11.55 -4.21 45.54
N ALA A 13 -12.11 -3.12 44.99
CA ALA A 13 -12.05 -2.85 43.55
C ALA A 13 -10.82 -2.03 43.08
N SER A 14 -10.01 -1.49 44.01
CA SER A 14 -8.84 -0.66 43.67
C SER A 14 -7.49 -1.38 43.75
N PHE A 15 -7.45 -2.69 44.01
CA PHE A 15 -6.20 -3.48 43.99
C PHE A 15 -6.11 -4.45 42.80
N ILE A 16 -7.19 -4.64 42.03
CA ILE A 16 -7.18 -5.47 40.80
C ILE A 16 -6.94 -4.64 39.53
N LEU A 17 -7.07 -3.31 39.59
CA LEU A 17 -6.81 -2.43 38.44
C LEU A 17 -5.35 -1.97 38.28
N SER A 18 -4.47 -2.27 39.24
CA SER A 18 -3.02 -1.96 39.18
C SER A 18 -2.15 -3.19 38.83
N LEU A 19 -2.74 -4.37 38.66
CA LEU A 19 -2.05 -5.61 38.27
C LEU A 19 -2.38 -6.08 36.84
N ILE A 20 -3.18 -5.31 36.09
CA ILE A 20 -3.43 -5.56 34.65
C ILE A 20 -2.69 -4.53 33.77
N SER A 21 -2.06 -3.51 34.34
CA SER A 21 -1.19 -2.57 33.61
C SER A 21 0.21 -3.13 33.27
N ASN A 22 0.48 -4.40 33.58
CA ASN A 22 1.66 -5.14 33.10
C ASN A 22 1.30 -6.49 32.45
N LEU A 23 0.03 -6.74 32.13
CA LEU A 23 -0.32 -7.74 31.13
C LEU A 23 -0.07 -7.13 29.76
N ILE A 24 1.22 -7.12 29.42
CA ILE A 24 1.72 -7.44 28.09
C ILE A 24 0.66 -7.17 27.00
N PHE A 25 0.69 -5.98 26.39
CA PHE A 25 0.28 -5.86 25.00
C PHE A 25 1.29 -6.67 24.16
N ILE A 26 1.24 -7.99 24.26
CA ILE A 26 1.46 -8.84 23.10
C ILE A 26 0.22 -8.50 22.27
N SER A 27 0.33 -7.47 21.43
CA SER A 27 -0.26 -7.57 20.10
C SER A 27 -0.02 -9.02 19.69
N PRO A 28 -1.04 -9.85 19.42
CA PRO A 28 -0.80 -11.24 19.06
C PRO A 28 0.32 -11.20 18.05
N SER A 29 1.49 -11.75 18.44
CA SER A 29 2.65 -11.81 17.57
C SER A 29 2.08 -12.33 16.27
N LYS A 30 2.11 -11.49 15.22
CA LYS A 30 1.47 -11.82 13.96
C LYS A 30 2.13 -13.12 13.56
N ALA A 31 1.37 -14.23 13.66
CA ALA A 31 1.95 -15.55 13.55
C ALA A 31 2.77 -15.58 12.26
N ILE A 32 4.06 -15.88 12.38
CA ILE A 32 4.97 -15.80 11.25
C ILE A 32 4.46 -16.83 10.23
N PRO A 33 4.13 -16.40 9.00
CA PRO A 33 3.65 -17.33 7.97
C PRO A 33 4.69 -18.41 7.73
N ASN A 34 4.25 -19.67 7.60
CA ASN A 34 5.14 -20.78 7.27
C ASN A 34 5.47 -20.83 5.76
N GLU A 35 4.59 -20.27 4.94
CA GLU A 35 4.75 -20.14 3.50
C GLU A 35 3.88 -18.98 3.00
N TRP A 36 4.28 -18.39 1.88
CA TRP A 36 3.68 -17.22 1.27
C TRP A 36 3.16 -17.55 -0.12
N ILE A 37 2.08 -16.89 -0.53
CA ILE A 37 1.67 -16.73 -1.92
C ILE A 37 1.82 -15.26 -2.29
N ILE A 38 2.70 -14.96 -3.24
CA ILE A 38 2.77 -13.63 -3.86
C ILE A 38 1.80 -13.60 -5.03
N VAL A 39 0.91 -12.61 -5.06
CA VAL A 39 -0.11 -12.43 -6.09
C VAL A 39 0.22 -11.22 -6.98
N GLY A 40 -0.04 -11.35 -8.27
CA GLY A 40 0.22 -10.30 -9.24
C GLY A 40 -0.49 -10.52 -10.57
N SER A 41 -0.17 -9.66 -11.52
CA SER A 41 -0.67 -9.70 -12.90
C SER A 41 0.45 -9.37 -13.88
N GLY A 42 0.19 -9.44 -15.18
CA GLY A 42 1.16 -9.15 -16.22
C GLY A 42 2.32 -10.15 -16.32
N TRP A 43 3.09 -10.04 -17.41
CA TRP A 43 4.34 -10.75 -17.61
C TRP A 43 5.26 -9.91 -18.50
N GLY A 44 6.46 -9.64 -17.99
CA GLY A 44 7.47 -8.83 -18.64
C GLY A 44 7.56 -7.45 -18.00
N HIS A 45 8.28 -6.55 -18.67
CA HIS A 45 8.54 -5.20 -18.16
C HIS A 45 7.32 -4.25 -18.28
N GLY A 46 6.31 -4.63 -19.07
CA GLY A 46 5.05 -3.89 -19.20
C GLY A 46 5.14 -2.54 -19.92
N VAL A 47 6.22 -2.26 -20.66
CA VAL A 47 6.45 -0.99 -21.36
C VAL A 47 6.04 -1.12 -22.82
N GLY A 48 5.37 -0.11 -23.35
CA GLY A 48 4.93 -0.08 -24.75
C GLY A 48 3.79 -1.05 -25.03
N TYR A 49 3.93 -1.86 -26.08
CA TYR A 49 2.86 -2.73 -26.57
C TYR A 49 2.66 -3.98 -25.70
N SER A 50 1.40 -4.29 -25.37
CA SER A 50 1.04 -5.55 -24.73
C SER A 50 0.59 -6.58 -25.76
N GLN A 51 1.24 -7.74 -25.79
CA GLN A 51 0.85 -8.83 -26.69
C GLN A 51 -0.57 -9.33 -26.37
N TYR A 52 -0.87 -9.64 -25.11
CA TYR A 52 -2.22 -10.06 -24.71
C TYR A 52 -3.25 -8.93 -24.76
N GLY A 53 -2.84 -7.68 -24.52
CA GLY A 53 -3.73 -6.54 -24.72
C GLY A 53 -4.08 -6.33 -26.20
N ALA A 54 -3.12 -6.50 -27.12
CA ALA A 54 -3.38 -6.47 -28.55
C ALA A 54 -4.25 -7.63 -29.04
N LEU A 55 -4.11 -8.83 -28.46
CA LEU A 55 -5.06 -9.92 -28.66
C LEU A 55 -6.48 -9.49 -28.27
N GLY A 56 -6.66 -8.93 -27.08
CA GLY A 56 -7.96 -8.45 -26.61
C GLY A 56 -8.55 -7.39 -27.53
N GLN A 57 -7.75 -6.38 -27.93
CA GLN A 57 -8.19 -5.35 -28.88
C GLN A 57 -8.57 -5.92 -30.25
N ALA A 58 -7.81 -6.88 -30.77
CA ALA A 58 -8.12 -7.51 -32.04
C ALA A 58 -9.39 -8.37 -31.97
N LEU A 59 -9.66 -9.00 -30.82
CA LEU A 59 -10.92 -9.72 -30.57
C LEU A 59 -12.12 -8.77 -30.49
N ASP A 60 -11.90 -7.54 -30.03
CA ASP A 60 -12.89 -6.45 -30.07
C ASP A 60 -13.03 -5.80 -31.46
N GLY A 61 -12.36 -6.35 -32.49
CA GLY A 61 -12.47 -5.89 -33.87
C GLY A 61 -11.63 -4.65 -34.22
N ARG A 62 -10.71 -4.23 -33.35
CA ARG A 62 -9.81 -3.11 -33.66
C ARG A 62 -8.83 -3.46 -34.78
N SER A 63 -8.52 -2.47 -35.62
CA SER A 63 -7.51 -2.61 -36.66
C SER A 63 -6.10 -2.67 -36.05
N TRP A 64 -5.12 -3.19 -36.80
CA TRP A 64 -3.74 -3.22 -36.33
C TRP A 64 -3.17 -1.80 -36.15
N GLN A 65 -3.63 -0.83 -36.95
CA GLN A 65 -3.28 0.57 -36.80
C GLN A 65 -3.83 1.16 -35.50
N ASP A 66 -5.09 0.86 -35.16
CA ASP A 66 -5.69 1.30 -33.88
C ASP A 66 -4.92 0.75 -32.69
N ILE A 67 -4.52 -0.53 -32.76
CA ILE A 67 -3.71 -1.18 -31.72
C ILE A 67 -2.37 -0.47 -31.56
N LEU A 68 -1.65 -0.21 -32.66
CA LEU A 68 -0.35 0.48 -32.59
C LEU A 68 -0.50 1.92 -32.09
N ASN A 69 -1.48 2.67 -32.58
CA ASN A 69 -1.71 4.05 -32.16
C ASN A 69 -2.10 4.14 -30.67
N HIS A 70 -2.77 3.12 -30.14
CA HIS A 70 -3.08 3.02 -28.71
C HIS A 70 -1.81 2.86 -27.85
N TYR A 71 -0.91 1.94 -28.22
CA TYR A 71 0.30 1.67 -27.42
C TYR A 71 1.46 2.63 -27.66
N TYR A 72 1.50 3.28 -28.82
CA TYR A 72 2.53 4.24 -29.21
C TYR A 72 1.87 5.57 -29.64
N PRO A 73 1.19 6.26 -28.71
CA PRO A 73 0.41 7.45 -29.03
C PRO A 73 1.28 8.55 -29.64
N GLY A 74 0.78 9.16 -30.71
CA GLY A 74 1.48 10.20 -31.46
C GLY A 74 2.58 9.71 -32.39
N SER A 75 2.79 8.39 -32.49
CA SER A 75 3.63 7.83 -33.55
C SER A 75 2.86 7.76 -34.88
N VAL A 76 3.59 7.75 -35.98
CA VAL A 76 3.05 7.63 -37.34
C VAL A 76 3.78 6.52 -38.09
N LEU A 77 3.10 5.91 -39.05
CA LEU A 77 3.69 4.91 -39.94
C LEU A 77 4.65 5.58 -40.92
N ALA A 78 5.81 4.97 -41.12
CA ALA A 78 6.79 5.34 -42.14
C ALA A 78 7.34 4.08 -42.82
N ASP A 79 8.07 4.29 -43.91
CA ASP A 79 8.64 3.20 -44.70
C ASP A 79 9.92 2.69 -44.04
N ALA A 80 10.04 1.38 -43.91
CA ALA A 80 11.27 0.75 -43.49
C ALA A 80 12.34 0.93 -44.58
N PRO A 81 13.59 1.24 -44.22
CA PRO A 81 14.67 1.31 -45.19
C PRO A 81 14.95 -0.09 -45.77
N ALA A 82 14.90 -0.19 -47.10
CA ALA A 82 14.93 -1.47 -47.82
C ALA A 82 16.28 -2.21 -47.73
N ASP A 83 17.38 -1.48 -47.54
CA ASP A 83 18.76 -1.97 -47.54
C ASP A 83 19.29 -2.31 -46.14
N LYS A 84 18.58 -1.94 -45.07
CA LYS A 84 19.06 -2.18 -43.71
C LYS A 84 19.08 -3.67 -43.39
N GLN A 85 20.22 -4.09 -42.86
CA GLN A 85 20.42 -5.43 -42.34
C GLN A 85 20.44 -5.42 -40.82
N ILE A 86 19.84 -6.44 -40.23
CA ILE A 86 19.90 -6.72 -38.80
C ILE A 86 20.72 -7.99 -38.57
N THR A 87 21.46 -8.02 -37.45
CA THR A 87 22.33 -9.14 -37.08
C THR A 87 21.83 -9.67 -35.75
N VAL A 88 21.33 -10.91 -35.76
CA VAL A 88 20.78 -11.59 -34.59
C VAL A 88 21.84 -12.51 -34.01
N GLY A 89 22.22 -12.33 -32.74
CA GLY A 89 23.11 -13.24 -32.03
C GLY A 89 22.38 -14.53 -31.68
N LEU A 90 22.94 -15.67 -32.10
CA LEU A 90 22.36 -17.00 -31.90
C LEU A 90 23.01 -17.76 -30.73
N SER A 91 24.33 -17.68 -30.62
CA SER A 91 25.10 -18.36 -29.56
C SER A 91 26.44 -17.67 -29.35
N GLN A 92 26.91 -17.62 -28.11
CA GLN A 92 28.15 -16.96 -27.67
C GLN A 92 28.99 -17.93 -26.81
N ASP A 93 30.29 -17.66 -26.70
CA ASP A 93 31.25 -18.35 -25.85
C ASP A 93 31.30 -19.87 -26.13
N LYS A 94 31.44 -20.28 -27.39
CA LYS A 94 31.45 -21.70 -27.81
C LYS A 94 32.81 -22.18 -28.31
N LEU A 95 33.11 -23.46 -28.08
CA LEU A 95 34.35 -24.09 -28.54
C LEU A 95 34.23 -24.67 -29.95
N ALA A 96 33.05 -25.19 -30.28
CA ALA A 96 32.75 -25.72 -31.60
C ALA A 96 31.37 -25.28 -32.10
N VAL A 97 31.26 -25.06 -33.41
CA VAL A 97 30.00 -24.79 -34.12
C VAL A 97 29.85 -25.77 -35.28
N PHE A 98 28.63 -26.23 -35.50
CA PHE A 98 28.25 -27.16 -36.56
C PHE A 98 27.26 -26.50 -37.49
N VAL A 99 27.41 -26.71 -38.79
CA VAL A 99 26.53 -26.17 -39.83
C VAL A 99 26.21 -27.26 -40.84
N ARG A 100 24.93 -27.38 -41.22
CA ARG A 100 24.48 -28.28 -42.30
C ARG A 100 23.34 -27.63 -43.07
N LEU A 101 23.37 -27.77 -44.40
CA LEU A 101 22.21 -27.43 -45.23
C LEU A 101 21.30 -28.65 -45.36
N ASP A 102 20.04 -28.51 -44.92
CA ASP A 102 18.97 -29.43 -45.30
C ASP A 102 18.28 -28.88 -46.55
N LYS A 103 18.28 -29.65 -47.64
CA LYS A 103 17.66 -29.19 -48.90
C LYS A 103 16.14 -29.24 -48.85
N SER A 104 15.51 -28.27 -49.52
CA SER A 104 14.10 -28.28 -49.92
C SER A 104 13.92 -28.40 -51.44
N SER A 105 14.97 -28.10 -52.23
CA SER A 105 15.06 -28.38 -53.66
C SER A 105 16.38 -29.07 -54.02
N ASP A 106 16.41 -29.80 -55.13
CA ASP A 106 17.58 -30.61 -55.52
C ASP A 106 18.81 -29.79 -55.92
N ASP A 107 18.60 -28.54 -56.36
CA ASP A 107 19.63 -27.58 -56.71
C ASP A 107 20.16 -26.78 -55.51
N ALA A 108 19.74 -27.11 -54.28
CA ALA A 108 20.16 -26.38 -53.09
C ALA A 108 21.67 -26.49 -52.84
N GLN A 109 22.35 -25.35 -52.68
CA GLN A 109 23.78 -25.30 -52.37
C GLN A 109 24.08 -24.29 -51.27
N LEU A 110 25.06 -24.62 -50.41
CA LEU A 110 25.54 -23.75 -49.35
C LEU A 110 26.91 -23.18 -49.73
N GLU A 111 27.00 -21.88 -49.98
CA GLU A 111 28.29 -21.22 -50.13
C GLU A 111 28.90 -20.94 -48.76
N MET A 112 30.18 -21.25 -48.62
CA MET A 112 31.01 -20.88 -47.49
C MET A 112 32.05 -19.86 -47.92
N SER A 113 32.19 -18.79 -47.14
CA SER A 113 33.23 -17.78 -47.31
C SER A 113 34.05 -17.59 -46.03
N ILE A 114 35.32 -17.24 -46.21
CA ILE A 114 36.27 -16.94 -45.13
C ILE A 114 36.73 -15.51 -45.30
N ASP A 115 36.51 -14.69 -44.27
CA ASP A 115 36.84 -13.26 -44.25
C ASP A 115 36.33 -12.51 -45.50
N GLY A 116 35.15 -12.91 -46.00
CA GLY A 116 34.50 -12.33 -47.17
C GLY A 116 34.83 -12.97 -48.51
N ASN A 117 35.81 -13.87 -48.58
CA ASN A 117 36.20 -14.55 -49.82
C ASN A 117 35.49 -15.91 -49.91
N PRO A 118 34.71 -16.20 -50.96
CA PRO A 118 34.13 -17.53 -51.18
C PRO A 118 35.24 -18.58 -51.31
N VAL A 119 35.13 -19.67 -50.54
CA VAL A 119 36.15 -20.75 -50.54
C VAL A 119 35.59 -22.12 -50.93
N ALA A 120 34.27 -22.34 -50.76
CA ALA A 120 33.65 -23.61 -51.05
C ALA A 120 32.16 -23.46 -51.36
N THR A 121 31.64 -24.37 -52.18
CA THR A 121 30.22 -24.66 -52.29
C THR A 121 29.98 -26.07 -51.74
N ILE A 122 29.07 -26.18 -50.78
CA ILE A 122 28.86 -27.37 -49.97
C ILE A 122 27.48 -27.94 -50.32
N ALA A 123 27.49 -29.21 -50.70
CA ALA A 123 26.27 -29.95 -51.01
C ALA A 123 25.41 -30.15 -49.74
N PRO A 124 24.08 -30.27 -49.88
CA PRO A 124 23.19 -30.58 -48.77
C PRO A 124 23.57 -31.87 -48.03
N GLY A 125 23.31 -31.93 -46.73
CA GLY A 125 23.64 -33.08 -45.88
C GLY A 125 25.07 -33.08 -45.33
N VAL A 126 26.01 -32.40 -45.99
CA VAL A 126 27.40 -32.28 -45.50
C VAL A 126 27.44 -31.42 -44.24
N ILE A 127 28.06 -31.95 -43.18
CA ILE A 127 28.27 -31.24 -41.92
C ILE A 127 29.61 -30.52 -41.96
N ILE A 128 29.59 -29.23 -41.67
CA ILE A 128 30.78 -28.42 -41.45
C ILE A 128 30.95 -28.20 -39.95
N ARG A 129 32.10 -28.65 -39.43
CA ARG A 129 32.56 -28.36 -38.07
C ARG A 129 33.51 -27.16 -38.12
N ILE A 130 33.36 -26.27 -37.14
CA ILE A 130 34.11 -25.02 -36.98
C ILE A 130 34.65 -25.00 -35.56
N GLU A 131 35.97 -24.97 -35.40
CA GLU A 131 36.64 -24.97 -34.10
C GLU A 131 37.72 -23.89 -34.05
N GLY A 132 37.88 -23.25 -32.90
CA GLY A 132 38.99 -22.31 -32.68
C GLY A 132 40.32 -23.05 -32.48
N ASN A 133 41.39 -22.62 -33.15
CA ASN A 133 42.75 -23.17 -32.98
C ASN A 133 43.73 -22.21 -32.30
N GLY A 134 43.22 -21.24 -31.53
CA GLY A 134 44.01 -20.21 -30.83
C GLY A 134 44.30 -18.94 -31.64
N ALA A 135 44.15 -18.96 -32.97
CA ALA A 135 44.30 -17.75 -33.81
C ALA A 135 43.29 -17.66 -34.98
N SER A 136 42.60 -18.75 -35.32
CA SER A 136 41.70 -18.87 -36.46
C SER A 136 40.69 -20.01 -36.29
N VAL A 137 39.71 -20.09 -37.18
CA VAL A 137 38.79 -21.24 -37.27
C VAL A 137 39.41 -22.35 -38.14
N VAL A 138 39.38 -23.62 -37.73
CA VAL A 138 39.56 -24.77 -38.64
C VAL A 138 38.19 -25.27 -39.05
N THR A 139 38.02 -25.50 -40.36
CA THR A 139 36.80 -26.07 -40.91
C THR A 139 37.05 -27.48 -41.42
N SER A 140 36.27 -28.45 -40.95
CA SER A 140 36.31 -29.83 -41.42
C SER A 140 34.95 -30.31 -41.92
N GLY A 141 34.93 -31.01 -43.07
CA GLY A 141 33.71 -31.54 -43.68
C GLY A 141 33.80 -33.03 -44.03
N GLY A 142 32.72 -33.77 -43.79
CA GLY A 142 32.56 -35.22 -43.97
C GLY A 142 31.33 -35.75 -43.19
N ASP A 143 31.04 -37.06 -43.22
CA ASP A 143 29.88 -37.67 -42.51
C ASP A 143 29.92 -37.46 -40.99
N ASP A 144 31.12 -37.31 -40.42
CA ASP A 144 31.40 -37.01 -39.01
C ASP A 144 31.91 -35.59 -38.75
N GLY A 145 32.05 -34.78 -39.81
CA GLY A 145 32.58 -33.42 -39.76
C GLY A 145 34.09 -33.33 -39.52
N ARG A 146 34.92 -34.36 -39.82
CA ARG A 146 36.39 -34.34 -39.57
C ARG A 146 37.28 -34.58 -40.79
N SER A 147 36.73 -34.79 -41.98
CA SER A 147 37.49 -35.44 -43.07
C SER A 147 38.43 -34.53 -43.88
N GLU A 148 38.24 -33.19 -43.94
CA GLU A 148 39.09 -32.29 -44.77
C GLU A 148 39.18 -30.86 -44.25
N SER A 149 40.39 -30.30 -44.06
CA SER A 149 40.58 -28.87 -43.75
C SER A 149 40.16 -27.98 -44.94
N ARG A 150 39.25 -27.01 -44.73
CA ARG A 150 38.75 -26.10 -45.79
C ARG A 150 39.27 -24.67 -45.70
N GLY A 151 40.17 -24.38 -44.76
CA GLY A 151 40.80 -23.08 -44.56
C GLY A 151 40.55 -22.48 -43.19
N SER A 152 41.15 -21.31 -42.94
CA SER A 152 41.06 -20.61 -41.66
C SER A 152 40.97 -19.09 -41.81
N GLY A 153 40.29 -18.45 -40.87
CA GLY A 153 40.08 -17.00 -40.82
C GLY A 153 39.39 -16.55 -39.53
N LYS A 154 39.09 -15.26 -39.43
CA LYS A 154 38.43 -14.67 -38.24
C LYS A 154 36.91 -14.77 -38.32
N LYS A 155 36.35 -14.75 -39.52
CA LYS A 155 34.92 -14.84 -39.79
C LYS A 155 34.64 -15.86 -40.88
N ILE A 156 33.85 -16.88 -40.56
CA ILE A 156 33.29 -17.82 -41.52
C ILE A 156 31.84 -17.44 -41.77
N SER A 157 31.42 -17.39 -43.02
CA SER A 157 30.03 -17.08 -43.37
C SER A 157 29.43 -18.16 -44.27
N PHE A 158 28.15 -18.45 -44.06
CA PHE A 158 27.38 -19.40 -44.85
C PHE A 158 26.11 -18.75 -45.39
N ARG A 159 25.85 -18.93 -46.68
CA ARG A 159 24.61 -18.50 -47.33
C ARG A 159 24.14 -19.55 -48.32
N ILE A 160 22.83 -19.72 -48.46
CA ILE A 160 22.27 -20.54 -49.54
C ILE A 160 22.52 -19.78 -50.85
N SER A 161 23.31 -20.36 -51.75
CA SER A 161 23.74 -19.71 -53.00
C SER A 161 22.88 -20.07 -54.21
N SER A 162 22.22 -21.23 -54.16
CA SER A 162 21.25 -21.69 -55.16
C SER A 162 20.23 -22.62 -54.51
N GLY A 163 19.09 -22.82 -55.18
CA GLY A 163 17.96 -23.59 -54.68
C GLY A 163 17.34 -23.05 -53.39
N SER A 164 16.68 -23.94 -52.66
CA SER A 164 15.97 -23.65 -51.42
C SER A 164 16.27 -24.70 -50.35
N GLY A 165 16.37 -24.27 -49.10
CA GLY A 165 16.69 -25.15 -47.99
C GLY A 165 16.73 -24.43 -46.65
N VAL A 166 17.24 -25.12 -45.65
CA VAL A 166 17.35 -24.64 -44.27
C VAL A 166 18.77 -24.87 -43.78
N ILE A 167 19.44 -23.80 -43.36
CA ILE A 167 20.71 -23.89 -42.64
C ILE A 167 20.39 -24.31 -41.21
N ASN A 168 20.91 -25.47 -40.81
CA ASN A 168 20.89 -25.94 -39.43
C ASN A 168 22.21 -25.56 -38.77
N THR A 169 22.17 -24.97 -37.57
CA THR A 169 23.39 -24.68 -36.83
C THR A 169 23.25 -24.84 -35.32
N SER A 170 24.17 -25.58 -34.72
CA SER A 170 24.24 -25.80 -33.29
C SER A 170 25.69 -25.68 -32.82
N SER A 171 25.87 -25.41 -31.53
CA SER A 171 27.19 -25.34 -30.90
C SER A 171 27.41 -26.49 -29.92
N GLY A 172 28.66 -26.83 -29.66
CA GLY A 172 29.02 -27.84 -28.67
C GLY A 172 30.48 -27.77 -28.25
N THR A 173 30.98 -28.90 -27.75
CA THR A 173 32.40 -29.15 -27.51
C THR A 173 33.04 -29.88 -28.70
N SER A 174 34.36 -29.98 -28.71
CA SER A 174 35.08 -30.70 -29.75
C SER A 174 34.70 -32.19 -29.87
N ASP A 175 34.23 -32.80 -28.80
CA ASP A 175 33.79 -34.20 -28.78
C ASP A 175 32.29 -34.39 -29.03
N SER A 176 31.54 -33.31 -29.20
CA SER A 176 30.09 -33.39 -29.44
C SER A 176 29.77 -34.10 -30.75
N ASN A 177 28.74 -34.96 -30.74
CA ASN A 177 28.19 -35.59 -31.94
C ASN A 177 27.32 -34.57 -32.70
N PRO A 178 27.76 -34.08 -33.88
CA PRO A 178 27.06 -33.02 -34.59
C PRO A 178 25.70 -33.46 -35.14
N ASN A 179 25.53 -34.74 -35.51
CA ASN A 179 24.26 -35.26 -36.01
C ASN A 179 23.15 -35.18 -34.96
N SER A 180 23.47 -35.55 -33.71
CA SER A 180 22.52 -35.45 -32.59
C SER A 180 22.06 -34.01 -32.38
N LEU A 181 23.01 -33.07 -32.37
CA LEU A 181 22.73 -31.64 -32.17
C LEU A 181 21.92 -31.03 -33.32
N LEU A 182 22.32 -31.27 -34.57
CA LEU A 182 21.70 -30.65 -35.74
C LEU A 182 20.32 -31.23 -36.09
N ASN A 183 20.00 -32.44 -35.62
CA ASN A 183 18.67 -33.02 -35.79
C ASN A 183 17.67 -32.56 -34.71
N SER A 184 18.14 -31.82 -33.69
CA SER A 184 17.25 -31.24 -32.69
C SER A 184 16.54 -29.98 -33.20
N PRO A 185 15.27 -29.74 -32.79
CA PRO A 185 14.56 -28.51 -33.15
C PRO A 185 15.22 -27.24 -32.60
N GLY A 186 14.88 -26.08 -33.17
CA GLY A 186 15.26 -24.76 -32.65
C GLY A 186 16.47 -24.08 -33.30
N HIS A 187 17.07 -24.74 -34.30
CA HIS A 187 18.37 -24.34 -34.87
C HIS A 187 18.33 -24.15 -36.39
N ARG A 188 17.20 -23.68 -36.94
CA ARG A 188 16.85 -23.78 -38.35
C ARG A 188 16.58 -22.42 -39.00
N TYR A 189 17.32 -22.06 -40.06
CA TYR A 189 17.29 -20.72 -40.66
C TYR A 189 17.23 -20.78 -42.19
N LYS A 190 16.24 -20.11 -42.80
CA LYS A 190 16.06 -20.07 -44.27
C LYS A 190 16.70 -18.86 -44.94
N TYR A 191 16.81 -17.75 -44.22
CA TYR A 191 17.16 -16.44 -44.79
C TYR A 191 18.44 -15.87 -44.19
N GLY A 192 19.08 -15.01 -44.96
CA GLY A 192 20.27 -14.28 -44.54
C GLY A 192 21.56 -15.09 -44.63
N THR A 193 22.58 -14.55 -43.99
CA THR A 193 23.93 -15.11 -43.93
C THR A 193 24.22 -15.49 -42.49
N LEU A 194 24.49 -16.77 -42.25
CA LEU A 194 24.99 -17.27 -40.97
C LEU A 194 26.47 -16.90 -40.85
N ASN A 195 26.87 -16.28 -39.75
CA ASN A 195 28.26 -15.92 -39.47
C ASN A 195 28.74 -16.66 -38.23
N VAL A 196 29.98 -17.13 -38.27
CA VAL A 196 30.72 -17.66 -37.13
C VAL A 196 32.00 -16.87 -37.00
N VAL A 197 32.16 -16.16 -35.88
CA VAL A 197 33.26 -15.22 -35.61
C VAL A 197 34.08 -15.73 -34.44
N PHE A 198 35.40 -15.67 -34.57
CA PHE A 198 36.35 -15.96 -33.50
C PHE A 198 36.62 -14.71 -32.64
N GLY A 199 36.54 -14.82 -31.31
CA GLY A 199 36.89 -13.76 -30.36
C GLY A 199 35.99 -12.52 -30.47
N GLY A 200 34.68 -12.74 -30.57
CA GLY A 200 33.67 -11.73 -30.92
C GLY A 200 33.56 -10.54 -29.96
N ASP A 201 34.07 -10.64 -28.72
CA ASP A 201 34.06 -9.57 -27.73
C ASP A 201 35.45 -8.99 -27.41
N ASN A 202 36.50 -9.47 -28.10
CA ASN A 202 37.91 -9.10 -27.89
C ASN A 202 38.40 -9.26 -26.43
N ASP A 203 37.80 -10.15 -25.65
CA ASP A 203 38.20 -10.36 -24.25
C ASP A 203 39.46 -11.25 -24.08
N GLY A 204 40.02 -11.70 -25.20
CA GLY A 204 41.20 -12.56 -25.25
C GLY A 204 40.90 -14.06 -25.10
N ARG A 205 39.63 -14.47 -24.92
CA ARG A 205 39.22 -15.87 -24.96
C ARG A 205 39.15 -16.36 -26.41
N SER A 206 39.49 -17.64 -26.58
CA SER A 206 39.44 -18.33 -27.87
C SER A 206 38.09 -19.02 -28.05
N ASP A 207 37.05 -18.25 -28.29
CA ASP A 207 35.67 -18.71 -28.39
C ASP A 207 34.96 -18.22 -29.67
N LEU A 208 33.85 -18.87 -29.97
CA LEU A 208 33.09 -18.72 -31.20
C LEU A 208 31.73 -18.09 -30.93
N TYR A 209 31.38 -17.13 -31.78
CA TYR A 209 30.13 -16.38 -31.77
C TYR A 209 29.37 -16.66 -33.05
N THR A 210 28.13 -17.10 -32.92
CA THR A 210 27.27 -17.37 -34.07
C THR A 210 26.20 -16.30 -34.18
N SER A 211 26.02 -15.73 -35.36
CA SER A 211 24.99 -14.73 -35.64
C SER A 211 24.38 -14.88 -37.03
N LEU A 212 23.19 -14.35 -37.23
CA LEU A 212 22.48 -14.37 -38.50
C LEU A 212 22.22 -12.94 -38.99
N THR A 213 22.75 -12.57 -40.15
CA THR A 213 22.53 -11.26 -40.77
C THR A 213 21.47 -11.35 -41.85
N MET A 214 20.40 -10.56 -41.75
CA MET A 214 19.23 -10.63 -42.63
C MET A 214 18.74 -9.23 -43.01
N ARG A 215 17.97 -9.13 -44.10
CA ARG A 215 17.22 -7.91 -44.42
C ARG A 215 16.18 -7.63 -43.33
N LEU A 216 16.21 -6.42 -42.77
CA LEU A 216 15.29 -5.98 -41.74
C LEU A 216 13.85 -5.90 -42.26
N ALA A 217 13.65 -5.47 -43.51
CA ALA A 217 12.32 -5.16 -44.03
C ALA A 217 11.35 -6.36 -43.97
N ASP A 218 11.85 -7.58 -44.18
CA ASP A 218 11.02 -8.78 -44.33
C ASP A 218 11.63 -10.07 -43.74
N GLN A 219 12.85 -10.46 -44.13
CA GLN A 219 13.46 -11.74 -43.79
C GLN A 219 13.56 -11.95 -42.27
N TYR A 220 13.98 -10.91 -41.56
CA TYR A 220 14.07 -10.93 -40.10
C TYR A 220 12.73 -11.23 -39.43
N LEU A 221 11.63 -10.65 -39.94
CA LEU A 221 10.32 -10.74 -39.29
C LEU A 221 9.73 -12.13 -39.40
N LEU A 222 10.08 -12.91 -40.43
CA LEU A 222 9.60 -14.27 -40.63
C LEU A 222 10.01 -15.21 -39.49
N GLY A 223 11.09 -14.91 -38.76
CA GLY A 223 11.57 -15.72 -37.64
C GLY A 223 11.21 -15.23 -36.24
N ILE A 224 10.41 -14.17 -36.09
CA ILE A 224 10.10 -13.57 -34.77
C ILE A 224 9.09 -14.43 -33.99
N GLY A 225 9.55 -15.04 -32.90
CA GLY A 225 8.84 -16.00 -32.06
C GLY A 225 7.99 -15.42 -30.92
N GLU A 226 7.62 -14.14 -31.00
CA GLU A 226 7.06 -13.37 -29.87
C GLU A 226 5.60 -13.69 -29.53
N MET A 227 4.80 -14.10 -30.51
CA MET A 227 3.38 -14.37 -30.32
C MET A 227 2.93 -15.61 -31.08
N SER A 228 1.81 -16.21 -30.66
CA SER A 228 1.25 -17.38 -31.36
C SER A 228 0.72 -17.00 -32.74
N SER A 229 1.06 -17.77 -33.77
CA SER A 229 0.55 -17.57 -35.14
C SER A 229 -0.95 -17.87 -35.30
N SER A 230 -1.59 -18.40 -34.25
CA SER A 230 -3.05 -18.64 -34.20
C SER A 230 -3.86 -17.40 -33.83
N TRP A 231 -3.20 -16.31 -33.41
CA TRP A 231 -3.88 -15.09 -32.99
C TRP A 231 -4.47 -14.32 -34.18
N PRO A 232 -5.47 -13.45 -33.94
CA PRO A 232 -6.11 -12.67 -35.00
C PRO A 232 -5.10 -11.86 -35.81
N LYS A 233 -5.33 -11.75 -37.12
CA LYS A 233 -4.43 -11.08 -38.07
C LYS A 233 -4.05 -9.66 -37.62
N ALA A 234 -4.99 -8.89 -37.06
CA ALA A 234 -4.69 -7.54 -36.59
C ALA A 234 -3.60 -7.52 -35.51
N ALA A 235 -3.64 -8.43 -34.53
CA ALA A 235 -2.61 -8.56 -33.50
C ALA A 235 -1.26 -9.02 -34.07
N LEU A 236 -1.29 -9.93 -35.07
CA LEU A 236 -0.08 -10.38 -35.76
C LEU A 236 0.61 -9.23 -36.51
N VAL A 237 -0.16 -8.48 -37.31
CA VAL A 237 0.37 -7.37 -38.12
C VAL A 237 0.93 -6.26 -37.22
N SER A 238 0.25 -5.90 -36.13
CA SER A 238 0.76 -4.89 -35.20
C SER A 238 2.07 -5.33 -34.55
N GLN A 239 2.22 -6.61 -34.19
CA GLN A 239 3.48 -7.12 -33.66
C GLN A 239 4.60 -7.11 -34.71
N VAL A 240 4.31 -7.42 -35.98
CA VAL A 240 5.33 -7.32 -37.04
C VAL A 240 5.88 -5.90 -37.13
N VAL A 241 5.01 -4.89 -37.16
CA VAL A 241 5.44 -3.48 -37.24
C VAL A 241 6.21 -3.07 -35.98
N ALA A 242 5.75 -3.46 -34.79
CA ALA A 242 6.46 -3.20 -33.54
C ALA A 242 7.85 -3.88 -33.55
N SER A 243 7.94 -5.15 -33.94
CA SER A 243 9.21 -5.87 -34.02
C SER A 243 10.17 -5.28 -35.05
N ARG A 244 9.67 -4.83 -36.21
CA ARG A 244 10.50 -4.17 -37.24
C ARG A 244 11.04 -2.83 -36.73
N SER A 245 10.21 -2.06 -36.03
CA SER A 245 10.58 -0.76 -35.47
C SER A 245 11.60 -0.91 -34.33
N TYR A 246 11.42 -1.89 -33.44
CA TYR A 246 12.40 -2.26 -32.43
C TYR A 246 13.74 -2.65 -33.07
N GLY A 247 13.72 -3.52 -34.08
CA GLY A 247 14.92 -3.96 -34.79
C GLY A 247 15.67 -2.79 -35.44
N LEU A 248 14.97 -1.85 -36.07
CA LEU A 248 15.59 -0.64 -36.62
C LEU A 248 16.18 0.27 -35.52
N GLY A 249 15.46 0.42 -34.41
CA GLY A 249 15.97 1.13 -33.23
C GLY A 249 17.30 0.55 -32.75
N LYS A 250 17.40 -0.79 -32.68
CA LYS A 250 18.62 -1.51 -32.30
C LYS A 250 19.74 -1.42 -33.32
N ILE A 251 19.42 -1.41 -34.63
CA ILE A 251 20.41 -1.12 -35.67
C ILE A 251 21.02 0.28 -35.47
N ASN A 252 20.20 1.28 -35.14
CA ASN A 252 20.68 2.64 -34.92
C ASN A 252 21.51 2.82 -33.64
N GLU A 253 21.36 1.92 -32.66
CA GLU A 253 22.23 1.85 -31.47
C GLU A 253 23.62 1.26 -31.79
N GLY A 254 23.76 0.53 -32.91
CA GLY A 254 25.00 -0.13 -33.33
C GLY A 254 25.13 -1.57 -32.79
N LEU A 255 26.26 -2.22 -33.12
CA LEU A 255 26.54 -3.58 -32.67
C LEU A 255 26.93 -3.59 -31.19
N LYS A 256 26.37 -4.54 -30.44
CA LYS A 256 26.77 -4.83 -29.07
C LYS A 256 28.15 -5.49 -29.08
N GLY A 257 29.08 -4.96 -28.29
CA GLY A 257 30.46 -5.45 -28.23
C GLY A 257 30.56 -6.92 -27.84
N ASN A 258 29.72 -7.41 -26.93
CA ASN A 258 29.80 -8.76 -26.39
C ASN A 258 29.19 -9.86 -27.29
N CYS A 259 28.59 -9.53 -28.44
CA CYS A 259 28.07 -10.54 -29.37
C CYS A 259 28.35 -10.21 -30.84
N GLY A 260 28.87 -9.01 -31.15
CA GLY A 260 28.97 -8.50 -32.51
C GLY A 260 27.61 -8.46 -33.22
N CYS A 261 26.53 -8.24 -32.48
CA CYS A 261 25.15 -8.36 -32.95
C CYS A 261 24.30 -7.14 -32.57
N HIS A 262 23.21 -6.92 -33.30
CA HIS A 262 22.25 -5.84 -32.98
C HIS A 262 21.26 -6.28 -31.89
N VAL A 263 20.81 -7.55 -31.93
CA VAL A 263 19.85 -8.13 -30.99
C VAL A 263 20.20 -9.59 -30.66
N TYR A 264 19.94 -10.02 -29.43
CA TYR A 264 19.91 -11.43 -29.07
C TYR A 264 18.63 -12.12 -29.58
N ASN A 265 18.69 -13.43 -29.81
CA ASN A 265 17.56 -14.27 -30.21
C ASN A 265 16.64 -14.71 -29.05
N ASN A 266 16.76 -14.11 -27.87
CA ASN A 266 16.05 -14.49 -26.66
C ASN A 266 15.41 -13.29 -25.96
N SER A 267 14.76 -13.51 -24.82
CA SER A 267 14.00 -12.51 -24.07
C SER A 267 14.82 -11.31 -23.55
N SER A 268 16.14 -11.32 -23.71
CA SER A 268 16.98 -10.15 -23.45
C SER A 268 16.75 -9.03 -24.49
N ASP A 269 16.40 -9.40 -25.72
CA ASP A 269 15.97 -8.46 -26.77
C ASP A 269 14.66 -8.96 -27.42
N GLN A 270 14.73 -9.83 -28.44
CA GLN A 270 13.56 -10.40 -29.11
C GLN A 270 13.75 -11.89 -29.36
N VAL A 271 12.72 -12.67 -29.08
CA VAL A 271 12.72 -14.11 -29.34
C VAL A 271 12.73 -14.34 -30.86
N TYR A 272 13.83 -14.87 -31.37
CA TYR A 272 14.00 -15.19 -32.79
C TYR A 272 14.27 -16.70 -32.94
N VAL A 273 13.34 -17.41 -33.58
CA VAL A 273 13.34 -18.89 -33.67
C VAL A 273 13.49 -19.39 -35.12
N GLY A 274 13.75 -18.47 -36.05
CA GLY A 274 13.99 -18.76 -37.46
C GLY A 274 12.81 -19.47 -38.13
N ALA A 275 13.12 -20.48 -38.94
CA ALA A 275 12.18 -21.20 -39.81
C ALA A 275 11.00 -21.83 -39.06
N SER A 276 11.14 -22.08 -37.75
CA SER A 276 10.08 -22.68 -36.92
C SER A 276 8.88 -21.76 -36.68
N LYS A 277 9.05 -20.44 -36.86
CA LYS A 277 7.97 -19.47 -36.72
C LYS A 277 7.06 -19.39 -37.96
N GLU A 278 7.63 -19.68 -39.13
CA GLU A 278 6.93 -19.52 -40.40
C GLU A 278 5.68 -20.40 -40.47
N SER A 279 4.58 -19.78 -40.86
CA SER A 279 3.27 -20.40 -41.04
C SER A 279 2.47 -19.52 -41.99
N SER A 280 1.42 -20.04 -42.63
CA SER A 280 0.60 -19.24 -43.54
C SER A 280 0.11 -17.94 -42.90
N ASN A 281 -0.45 -18.01 -41.68
CA ASN A 281 -0.93 -16.82 -40.95
C ASN A 281 0.18 -15.82 -40.62
N TRP A 282 1.35 -16.29 -40.17
CA TRP A 282 2.45 -15.39 -39.82
C TRP A 282 3.06 -14.74 -41.07
N ASN A 283 3.27 -15.51 -42.13
CA ASN A 283 3.83 -15.02 -43.38
C ASN A 283 2.90 -13.98 -44.02
N ASP A 284 1.59 -14.21 -43.97
CA ASP A 284 0.56 -13.24 -44.38
C ASP A 284 0.55 -11.98 -43.50
N ALA A 285 0.77 -12.09 -42.19
CA ALA A 285 0.91 -10.93 -41.32
C ALA A 285 2.17 -10.11 -41.67
N VAL A 286 3.29 -10.77 -41.97
CA VAL A 286 4.54 -10.11 -42.37
C VAL A 286 4.37 -9.35 -43.68
N SER A 287 3.72 -9.94 -44.68
CA SER A 287 3.46 -9.31 -45.98
C SER A 287 2.40 -8.21 -45.92
N SER A 288 1.47 -8.26 -44.94
CA SER A 288 0.42 -7.26 -44.74
C SER A 288 0.88 -6.04 -43.93
N ALA A 289 2.03 -6.10 -43.27
CA ALA A 289 2.54 -5.06 -42.38
C ALA A 289 3.22 -3.91 -43.13
N ASN A 290 2.44 -3.21 -43.97
CA ASN A 290 2.88 -2.13 -44.84
C ASN A 290 2.35 -0.76 -44.40
N SER A 291 3.07 0.29 -44.80
CA SER A 291 2.69 1.68 -44.65
C SER A 291 1.66 2.07 -45.72
N ASN A 292 1.24 3.34 -45.70
CA ASN A 292 0.32 3.87 -46.71
C ASN A 292 0.92 3.88 -48.14
N SER A 293 2.25 3.82 -48.29
CA SER A 293 2.91 3.72 -49.61
C SER A 293 2.98 2.28 -50.14
N GLY A 294 2.54 1.30 -49.35
CA GLY A 294 2.65 -0.12 -49.67
C GLY A 294 4.01 -0.74 -49.35
N GLN A 295 4.95 0.03 -48.77
CA GLN A 295 6.25 -0.48 -48.32
C GLN A 295 6.17 -1.04 -46.89
N PRO A 296 7.10 -1.92 -46.46
CA PRO A 296 7.10 -2.45 -45.10
C PRO A 296 7.09 -1.33 -44.04
N ALA A 297 6.15 -1.37 -43.10
CA ALA A 297 5.94 -0.30 -42.12
C ALA A 297 6.87 -0.36 -40.90
N ILE A 298 7.29 0.82 -40.45
CA ILE A 298 7.84 1.09 -39.10
C ILE A 298 7.06 2.21 -38.42
N LEU A 299 7.26 2.38 -37.13
CA LEU A 299 6.77 3.51 -36.35
C LEU A 299 7.84 4.60 -36.21
N THR A 300 7.44 5.85 -36.41
CA THR A 300 8.26 7.02 -36.14
C THR A 300 7.53 8.01 -35.25
N PHE A 301 8.28 8.76 -34.45
CA PHE A 301 7.78 9.84 -33.61
C PHE A 301 8.67 11.06 -33.84
N ASN A 302 8.09 12.18 -34.28
CA ASN A 302 8.84 13.38 -34.70
C ASN A 302 9.98 13.06 -35.69
N GLY A 303 9.70 12.20 -36.68
CA GLY A 303 10.65 11.80 -37.72
C GLY A 303 11.76 10.84 -37.28
N LYS A 304 11.82 10.45 -35.99
CA LYS A 304 12.78 9.46 -35.47
C LYS A 304 12.10 8.11 -35.30
N VAL A 305 12.83 7.02 -35.55
CA VAL A 305 12.29 5.67 -35.32
C VAL A 305 11.89 5.49 -33.86
N VAL A 306 10.76 4.82 -33.64
CA VAL A 306 10.34 4.35 -32.33
C VAL A 306 11.00 2.99 -32.06
N THR A 307 11.84 2.90 -31.02
CA THR A 307 12.34 1.61 -30.52
C THR A 307 11.20 0.90 -29.79
N ALA A 308 10.28 0.29 -30.53
CA ALA A 308 8.99 -0.19 -30.04
C ALA A 308 9.13 -1.35 -29.03
N TYR A 309 9.33 -1.02 -27.75
CA TYR A 309 9.32 -1.99 -26.66
C TYR A 309 7.94 -2.64 -26.53
N PHE A 310 7.93 -3.91 -26.15
CA PHE A 310 6.70 -4.65 -25.90
C PHE A 310 6.91 -5.72 -24.83
N ALA A 311 5.82 -6.15 -24.20
CA ALA A 311 5.82 -7.20 -23.20
C ALA A 311 4.64 -8.16 -23.41
N SER A 312 4.73 -9.35 -22.81
CA SER A 312 3.68 -10.35 -22.92
C SER A 312 2.33 -9.83 -22.43
N SER A 313 2.30 -9.33 -21.19
CA SER A 313 1.06 -8.81 -20.60
C SER A 313 1.37 -7.66 -19.67
N THR A 314 0.49 -6.67 -19.62
CA THR A 314 0.44 -5.69 -18.53
C THR A 314 -0.53 -6.14 -17.45
N GLY A 315 -0.58 -5.40 -16.33
CA GLY A 315 -1.58 -5.58 -15.27
C GLY A 315 -2.82 -4.69 -15.44
N GLY A 316 -3.22 -4.37 -16.67
CA GLY A 316 -4.36 -3.48 -16.98
C GLY A 316 -3.94 -2.08 -17.45
N ARG A 317 -2.64 -1.77 -17.40
CA ARG A 317 -2.08 -0.49 -17.86
C ARG A 317 -0.59 -0.65 -18.16
N THR A 318 -0.07 0.03 -19.18
CA THR A 318 1.37 -0.02 -19.50
C THR A 318 2.21 0.85 -18.55
N MET A 319 3.50 0.55 -18.43
CA MET A 319 4.51 1.39 -17.79
C MET A 319 5.14 2.34 -18.81
N SER A 320 5.51 3.54 -18.36
CA SER A 320 6.40 4.40 -19.13
C SER A 320 7.85 3.89 -19.08
N THR A 321 8.69 4.24 -20.05
CA THR A 321 10.14 3.95 -19.95
C THR A 321 10.77 4.64 -18.75
N LYS A 322 10.25 5.81 -18.35
CA LYS A 322 10.75 6.58 -17.21
C LYS A 322 10.54 5.80 -15.92
N ASP A 323 9.35 5.25 -15.72
CA ASP A 323 9.02 4.47 -14.52
C ASP A 323 9.73 3.11 -14.52
N ALA A 324 9.89 2.48 -15.68
CA ALA A 324 10.51 1.16 -15.80
C ALA A 324 12.05 1.18 -15.76
N TRP A 325 12.68 2.18 -16.36
CA TRP A 325 14.13 2.22 -16.60
C TRP A 325 14.79 3.59 -16.36
N GLY A 326 14.03 4.62 -15.97
CA GLY A 326 14.55 5.98 -15.78
C GLY A 326 14.73 6.79 -17.09
N GLY A 327 14.73 6.14 -18.25
CA GLY A 327 14.82 6.81 -19.55
C GLY A 327 13.50 7.49 -19.94
N ASN A 328 13.52 8.75 -20.33
CA ASN A 328 12.32 9.46 -20.78
C ASN A 328 12.28 9.58 -22.30
N VAL A 329 11.53 8.70 -22.97
CA VAL A 329 11.22 8.85 -24.41
C VAL A 329 9.75 9.22 -24.58
N LEU A 330 9.49 10.26 -25.37
CA LEU A 330 8.16 10.87 -25.46
C LEU A 330 7.09 9.90 -25.95
N TRP A 331 7.44 8.99 -26.86
CA TRP A 331 6.53 7.98 -27.42
C TRP A 331 6.21 6.81 -26.47
N SER A 332 6.86 6.70 -25.31
CA SER A 332 6.62 5.60 -24.36
C SER A 332 5.98 6.07 -23.06
N GLN A 333 4.70 6.45 -23.15
CA GLN A 333 3.88 6.84 -21.99
C GLN A 333 3.02 5.68 -21.46
N SER A 334 2.58 5.80 -20.20
CA SER A 334 1.63 4.84 -19.60
C SER A 334 0.23 5.05 -20.18
N VAL A 335 -0.28 4.04 -20.89
CA VAL A 335 -1.63 4.01 -21.49
C VAL A 335 -2.47 2.93 -20.85
N ASP A 336 -3.80 3.11 -20.88
CA ASP A 336 -4.76 2.10 -20.46
C ASP A 336 -4.53 0.79 -21.21
N ASP A 337 -4.73 -0.35 -20.56
CA ASP A 337 -4.63 -1.66 -21.21
C ASP A 337 -5.58 -2.65 -20.53
N GLN A 338 -6.84 -2.24 -20.35
CA GLN A 338 -7.87 -3.12 -19.81
C GLN A 338 -7.99 -4.44 -20.59
N TRP A 339 -7.64 -4.43 -21.88
CA TRP A 339 -7.62 -5.61 -22.73
C TRP A 339 -6.61 -6.66 -22.29
N SER A 340 -5.53 -6.31 -21.59
CA SER A 340 -4.63 -7.32 -21.04
C SER A 340 -5.28 -8.15 -19.93
N LEU A 341 -6.35 -7.65 -19.30
CA LEU A 341 -7.09 -8.37 -18.27
C LEU A 341 -8.12 -9.37 -18.82
N ASN A 342 -8.09 -9.63 -20.14
CA ASN A 342 -9.00 -10.57 -20.78
C ASN A 342 -8.82 -12.02 -20.26
N ALA A 343 -9.92 -12.79 -20.28
CA ALA A 343 -9.93 -14.17 -19.76
C ALA A 343 -9.04 -15.16 -20.53
N ARG A 344 -8.66 -14.87 -21.78
CA ARG A 344 -7.74 -15.71 -22.57
C ARG A 344 -6.27 -15.47 -22.21
N ASN A 345 -5.98 -14.47 -21.39
CA ASN A 345 -4.63 -14.19 -20.94
C ASN A 345 -4.33 -14.93 -19.62
N PRO A 346 -3.50 -15.99 -19.64
CA PRO A 346 -3.10 -16.71 -18.42
C PRO A 346 -2.19 -15.88 -17.51
N ASN A 347 -1.79 -14.68 -17.93
CA ASN A 347 -0.98 -13.74 -17.16
C ASN A 347 -1.77 -12.50 -16.76
N ALA A 348 -3.08 -12.44 -17.05
CA ALA A 348 -3.93 -11.41 -16.48
C ALA A 348 -3.85 -11.43 -14.95
N ARG A 349 -3.60 -12.61 -14.37
CA ARG A 349 -3.41 -12.85 -12.94
C ARG A 349 -2.46 -14.04 -12.73
N TRP A 350 -1.70 -14.05 -11.64
CA TRP A 350 -0.87 -15.20 -11.24
C TRP A 350 -0.61 -15.18 -9.73
N GLY A 351 -0.26 -16.35 -9.20
CA GLY A 351 0.23 -16.55 -7.84
C GLY A 351 1.52 -17.37 -7.83
N VAL A 352 2.47 -17.01 -6.96
CA VAL A 352 3.74 -17.75 -6.76
C VAL A 352 3.85 -18.16 -5.30
N ARG A 353 3.92 -19.46 -5.04
CA ARG A 353 4.16 -20.05 -3.72
C ARG A 353 5.64 -19.96 -3.34
N MET A 354 5.93 -19.58 -2.11
CA MET A 354 7.29 -19.44 -1.58
C MET A 354 7.34 -19.81 -0.10
N SER A 355 8.21 -20.74 0.28
CA SER A 355 8.40 -21.06 1.70
C SER A 355 8.89 -19.85 2.49
N GLN A 356 8.61 -19.84 3.80
CA GLN A 356 9.08 -18.79 4.69
C GLN A 356 10.61 -18.64 4.67
N SER A 357 11.34 -19.76 4.62
CA SER A 357 12.80 -19.74 4.51
C SER A 357 13.28 -19.10 3.20
N ALA A 358 12.68 -19.47 2.06
CA ALA A 358 13.04 -18.89 0.78
C ALA A 358 12.75 -17.38 0.73
N MET A 359 11.61 -16.95 1.28
CA MET A 359 11.24 -15.54 1.37
C MET A 359 12.22 -14.76 2.26
N ALA A 360 12.51 -15.28 3.46
CA ALA A 360 13.43 -14.66 4.41
C ALA A 360 14.86 -14.55 3.83
N SER A 361 15.38 -15.63 3.22
CA SER A 361 16.69 -15.62 2.56
C SER A 361 16.75 -14.63 1.39
N ALA A 362 15.71 -14.54 0.55
CA ALA A 362 15.67 -13.58 -0.55
C ALA A 362 15.61 -12.12 -0.07
N LEU A 363 14.98 -11.86 1.07
CA LEU A 363 14.87 -10.53 1.68
C LEU A 363 16.05 -10.16 2.57
N GLY A 364 16.88 -11.12 2.99
CA GLY A 364 17.95 -10.91 3.97
C GLY A 364 17.41 -10.66 5.37
N LEU A 365 16.27 -11.26 5.72
CA LEU A 365 15.63 -11.14 7.03
C LEU A 365 15.71 -12.47 7.79
N SER A 366 15.62 -12.42 9.12
CA SER A 366 15.59 -13.61 9.98
C SER A 366 14.32 -14.44 9.76
N ASN A 367 13.21 -13.74 9.59
CA ASN A 367 11.92 -14.24 9.14
C ASN A 367 11.16 -13.07 8.49
N VAL A 368 9.92 -13.29 8.10
CA VAL A 368 9.10 -12.32 7.36
C VAL A 368 7.72 -12.41 7.98
N ALA A 369 7.33 -11.34 8.64
CA ALA A 369 6.03 -11.20 9.27
C ALA A 369 5.07 -10.39 8.38
N THR A 370 5.60 -9.46 7.58
CA THR A 370 4.82 -8.58 6.71
C THR A 370 5.55 -8.29 5.40
N ILE A 371 4.77 -8.11 4.33
CA ILE A 371 5.22 -7.62 3.02
C ILE A 371 4.12 -6.67 2.53
N ASP A 372 4.45 -5.39 2.42
CA ASP A 372 3.52 -4.33 2.04
C ASP A 372 4.00 -3.62 0.77
N VAL A 373 3.13 -3.53 -0.24
CA VAL A 373 3.35 -2.65 -1.39
C VAL A 373 2.93 -1.23 -0.96
N VAL A 374 3.89 -0.40 -0.58
CA VAL A 374 3.63 0.91 0.02
C VAL A 374 3.50 2.03 -1.01
N GLU A 375 4.09 1.87 -2.20
CA GLU A 375 3.93 2.81 -3.31
C GLU A 375 3.76 2.08 -4.65
N ARG A 376 2.99 2.70 -5.57
CA ARG A 376 2.78 2.23 -6.94
C ARG A 376 3.05 3.33 -7.94
N PHE A 377 3.46 2.94 -9.14
CA PHE A 377 3.42 3.81 -10.31
C PHE A 377 1.98 4.00 -10.80
N ILE A 378 1.76 4.97 -11.69
CA ILE A 378 0.45 5.20 -12.34
C ILE A 378 -0.05 3.94 -13.07
N SER A 379 0.87 3.13 -13.60
CA SER A 379 0.54 1.84 -14.21
C SER A 379 -0.05 0.80 -13.24
N GLY A 380 0.04 1.04 -11.93
CA GLY A 380 -0.31 0.06 -10.90
C GLY A 380 0.85 -0.87 -10.52
N ALA A 381 1.96 -0.85 -11.26
CA ALA A 381 3.16 -1.61 -10.90
C ALA A 381 3.71 -1.16 -9.53
N ALA A 382 4.19 -2.12 -8.74
CA ALA A 382 4.80 -1.85 -7.45
C ALA A 382 6.05 -1.00 -7.64
N LYS A 383 6.10 0.15 -6.96
CA LYS A 383 7.24 1.04 -6.94
C LYS A 383 8.12 0.73 -5.74
N THR A 384 7.51 0.70 -4.56
CA THR A 384 8.21 0.48 -3.28
C THR A 384 7.50 -0.62 -2.49
N ILE A 385 8.28 -1.57 -2.00
CA ILE A 385 7.81 -2.67 -1.16
C ILE A 385 8.62 -2.65 0.14
N VAL A 386 7.93 -2.77 1.27
CA VAL A 386 8.55 -2.88 2.60
C VAL A 386 8.20 -4.25 3.17
N ALA A 387 9.22 -4.99 3.58
CA ALA A 387 9.05 -6.24 4.32
C ALA A 387 9.66 -6.12 5.71
N LYS A 388 9.02 -6.75 6.70
CA LYS A 388 9.48 -6.71 8.09
C LYS A 388 9.53 -8.10 8.70
N ASP A 389 10.51 -8.34 9.55
CA ASP A 389 10.58 -9.54 10.39
C ASP A 389 9.77 -9.36 11.70
N SER A 390 9.66 -10.43 12.48
CA SER A 390 8.95 -10.44 13.78
C SER A 390 9.58 -9.55 14.84
N ASN A 391 10.85 -9.16 14.67
CA ASN A 391 11.62 -8.40 15.65
C ASN A 391 11.63 -6.89 15.30
N GLY A 392 10.99 -6.50 14.20
CA GLY A 392 10.90 -5.12 13.74
C GLY A 392 11.99 -4.70 12.76
N SER A 393 12.92 -5.59 12.39
CA SER A 393 13.86 -5.33 11.30
C SER A 393 13.08 -5.18 9.99
N SER A 394 13.50 -4.29 9.11
CA SER A 394 12.82 -4.05 7.86
C SER A 394 13.77 -3.90 6.69
N VAL A 395 13.29 -4.28 5.51
CA VAL A 395 13.96 -4.03 4.23
C VAL A 395 13.00 -3.33 3.28
N THR A 396 13.50 -2.27 2.64
CA THR A 396 12.76 -1.52 1.61
C THR A 396 13.38 -1.83 0.26
N LEU A 397 12.56 -2.28 -0.68
CA LEU A 397 12.98 -2.69 -2.03
C LEU A 397 12.16 -1.96 -3.08
N THR A 398 12.77 -1.74 -4.25
CA THR A 398 11.97 -1.40 -5.43
C THR A 398 11.16 -2.61 -5.87
N GLY A 399 10.03 -2.39 -6.55
CA GLY A 399 9.24 -3.49 -7.12
C GLY A 399 10.05 -4.37 -8.08
N ARG A 400 11.00 -3.80 -8.84
CA ARG A 400 11.92 -4.57 -9.69
C ARG A 400 12.85 -5.45 -8.87
N THR A 401 13.48 -4.91 -7.83
CA THR A 401 14.38 -5.70 -6.98
C THR A 401 13.62 -6.86 -6.32
N PHE A 402 12.40 -6.60 -5.85
CA PHE A 402 11.54 -7.64 -5.29
C PHE A 402 11.16 -8.68 -6.35
N GLN A 403 10.70 -8.28 -7.54
CA GLN A 403 10.38 -9.17 -8.66
C GLN A 403 11.55 -10.07 -9.03
N ALA A 404 12.77 -9.53 -9.12
CA ALA A 404 13.97 -10.29 -9.47
C ALA A 404 14.34 -11.31 -8.37
N ARG A 405 14.34 -10.88 -7.10
CA ARG A 405 14.67 -11.76 -5.96
C ARG A 405 13.66 -12.89 -5.77
N MET A 406 12.39 -12.61 -6.04
CA MET A 406 11.28 -13.56 -5.93
C MET A 406 11.00 -14.32 -7.23
N LYS A 407 11.74 -14.03 -8.32
CA LYS A 407 11.56 -14.64 -9.65
C LYS A 407 10.12 -14.54 -10.18
N LEU A 408 9.46 -13.40 -9.93
CA LEU A 408 8.07 -13.17 -10.35
C LEU A 408 7.99 -12.82 -11.84
N LYS A 409 6.81 -12.99 -12.45
CA LYS A 409 6.60 -12.68 -13.87
C LYS A 409 6.67 -11.18 -14.20
N SER A 410 6.33 -10.31 -13.26
CA SER A 410 6.28 -8.86 -13.47
C SER A 410 6.38 -8.07 -12.16
N THR A 411 6.44 -6.73 -12.27
CA THR A 411 6.35 -5.79 -11.15
C THR A 411 4.92 -5.39 -10.80
N TYR A 412 3.89 -5.87 -11.51
CA TYR A 412 2.47 -5.66 -11.17
C TYR A 412 2.06 -6.59 -10.02
N ILE A 413 2.71 -6.39 -8.87
CA ILE A 413 2.52 -7.16 -7.65
C ILE A 413 1.33 -6.55 -6.90
N VAL A 414 0.31 -7.36 -6.64
CA VAL A 414 -0.85 -6.95 -5.85
C VAL A 414 -0.52 -7.02 -4.36
N GLY A 415 0.11 -8.11 -3.91
CA GLY A 415 0.52 -8.29 -2.52
C GLY A 415 1.06 -9.70 -2.23
N ALA A 416 1.30 -10.02 -0.96
CA ALA A 416 1.69 -11.35 -0.50
C ALA A 416 0.82 -11.78 0.68
N VAL A 417 0.41 -13.05 0.71
CA VAL A 417 -0.47 -13.63 1.73
C VAL A 417 0.11 -14.93 2.29
N ASP A 418 -0.20 -15.27 3.53
CA ASP A 418 0.16 -16.55 4.18
C ASP A 418 -0.58 -17.73 3.51
N ILE A 419 0.09 -18.85 3.27
CA ILE A 419 -0.52 -20.04 2.66
C ILE A 419 -1.40 -20.83 3.62
N ALA A 420 -1.11 -20.86 4.92
CA ALA A 420 -1.97 -21.53 5.89
C ALA A 420 -3.35 -20.84 5.88
N LEU A 421 -3.34 -19.53 5.62
CA LEU A 421 -4.52 -18.75 5.33
C LEU A 421 -5.12 -19.02 3.94
N ALA A 422 -4.41 -19.59 2.97
CA ALA A 422 -4.95 -19.94 1.63
C ALA A 422 -5.50 -21.38 1.56
N ASP A 423 -4.87 -22.34 2.22
CA ASP A 423 -5.30 -23.74 2.27
C ASP A 423 -6.53 -23.92 3.19
N THR A 424 -6.69 -23.08 4.22
CA THR A 424 -7.93 -23.02 5.05
C THR A 424 -9.13 -22.47 4.27
N LEU A 425 -8.93 -21.95 3.05
CA LEU A 425 -9.94 -21.30 2.20
C LEU A 425 -10.24 -22.07 0.90
N GLY A 426 -9.97 -23.38 0.88
CA GLY A 426 -10.30 -24.23 -0.27
C GLY A 426 -9.20 -24.35 -1.34
N GLY A 427 -7.96 -23.96 -1.03
CA GLY A 427 -6.79 -24.12 -1.91
C GLY A 427 -6.51 -22.91 -2.81
N ILE A 428 -5.48 -23.03 -3.67
CA ILE A 428 -5.12 -21.95 -4.62
C ILE A 428 -6.34 -21.65 -5.48
N PRO A 429 -6.85 -20.39 -5.51
CA PRO A 429 -7.98 -20.06 -6.35
C PRO A 429 -7.65 -20.40 -7.80
N THR A 430 -8.58 -21.04 -8.50
CA THR A 430 -8.56 -21.08 -9.97
C THR A 430 -8.66 -19.64 -10.52
N GLN A 431 -8.38 -19.44 -11.81
CA GLN A 431 -8.45 -18.12 -12.47
C GLN A 431 -9.73 -17.34 -12.10
N SER A 432 -10.87 -18.03 -11.95
CA SER A 432 -12.16 -17.45 -11.55
C SER A 432 -12.26 -17.05 -10.07
N GLY A 433 -11.61 -17.79 -9.15
CA GLY A 433 -11.56 -17.41 -7.73
C GLY A 433 -10.69 -16.17 -7.48
N PHE A 434 -9.68 -15.94 -8.32
CA PHE A 434 -8.90 -14.70 -8.32
C PHE A 434 -9.70 -13.49 -8.83
N ASP A 435 -10.60 -13.67 -9.80
CA ASP A 435 -11.51 -12.63 -10.30
C ASP A 435 -12.42 -12.10 -9.21
N GLU A 436 -13.06 -13.00 -8.48
CA GLU A 436 -13.99 -12.69 -7.41
C GLU A 436 -13.29 -12.10 -6.18
N PHE A 437 -12.12 -12.64 -5.80
CA PHE A 437 -11.34 -12.12 -4.67
C PHE A 437 -10.84 -10.70 -4.92
N ALA A 438 -10.24 -10.41 -6.09
CA ALA A 438 -9.71 -9.08 -6.36
C ALA A 438 -10.82 -8.03 -6.55
N TYR A 439 -11.93 -8.39 -7.19
CA TYR A 439 -13.09 -7.51 -7.31
C TYR A 439 -13.66 -7.14 -5.93
N ARG A 440 -13.84 -8.13 -5.06
CA ARG A 440 -14.34 -7.92 -3.70
C ARG A 440 -13.34 -7.17 -2.82
N ALA A 441 -12.03 -7.39 -2.98
CA ALA A 441 -10.99 -6.64 -2.27
C ALA A 441 -10.93 -5.16 -2.70
N GLN A 442 -11.11 -4.90 -3.99
CA GLN A 442 -11.16 -3.53 -4.53
C GLN A 442 -12.42 -2.79 -4.08
N GLN A 443 -13.57 -3.49 -4.02
CA GLN A 443 -14.81 -2.96 -3.48
C GLN A 443 -14.71 -2.67 -1.97
N ALA A 444 -14.15 -3.60 -1.18
CA ALA A 444 -13.91 -3.38 0.24
C ALA A 444 -12.94 -2.20 0.51
N ALA A 445 -11.91 -2.01 -0.32
CA ALA A 445 -11.00 -0.87 -0.21
C ALA A 445 -11.71 0.47 -0.52
N ALA A 446 -12.61 0.49 -1.51
CA ALA A 446 -13.42 1.67 -1.83
C ALA A 446 -14.40 2.01 -0.70
N ASP A 447 -15.06 1.00 -0.12
CA ASP A 447 -15.99 1.16 1.00
C ASP A 447 -15.28 1.66 2.27
N ILE A 448 -14.08 1.14 2.56
CA ILE A 448 -13.23 1.63 3.66
C ILE A 448 -12.80 3.09 3.44
N ALA A 449 -12.42 3.45 2.21
CA ALA A 449 -12.03 4.82 1.88
C ALA A 449 -13.20 5.81 2.05
N LEU A 450 -14.43 5.40 1.73
CA LEU A 450 -15.64 6.22 1.89
C LEU A 450 -16.00 6.45 3.38
N LEU A 451 -15.78 5.44 4.24
CA LEU A 451 -16.15 5.47 5.65
C LEU A 451 -15.10 6.15 6.56
N THR A 452 -13.83 6.19 6.13
CA THR A 452 -12.73 6.74 6.93
C THR A 452 -12.91 8.22 7.32
N PRO A 453 -13.32 9.13 6.41
CA PRO A 453 -13.59 10.52 6.78
C PRO A 453 -14.76 10.68 7.77
N GLN A 454 -15.81 9.86 7.63
CA GLN A 454 -16.99 9.93 8.50
C GLN A 454 -16.68 9.47 9.94
N TYR A 455 -15.86 8.44 10.08
CA TYR A 455 -15.35 7.97 11.37
C TYR A 455 -14.52 9.04 12.09
N LYS A 456 -13.59 9.67 11.37
CA LYS A 456 -12.71 10.71 11.93
C LYS A 456 -13.52 11.89 12.49
N ALA A 457 -14.51 12.37 11.73
CA ALA A 457 -15.39 13.46 12.16
C ALA A 457 -16.27 13.09 13.37
N ALA A 458 -16.68 11.83 13.53
CA ALA A 458 -17.47 11.36 14.67
C ALA A 458 -16.62 11.25 15.95
N SER A 459 -15.38 10.76 15.83
CA SER A 459 -14.43 10.67 16.96
C SER A 459 -14.11 12.05 17.52
N GLU A 460 -13.82 13.03 16.64
CA GLU A 460 -13.51 14.40 17.05
C GLU A 460 -14.67 15.07 17.82
N LYS A 461 -15.93 14.82 17.42
CA LYS A 461 -17.11 15.31 18.13
C LYS A 461 -17.31 14.68 19.51
N ALA A 462 -17.01 13.39 19.66
CA ALA A 462 -17.12 12.69 20.94
C ALA A 462 -16.07 13.18 21.95
N ASP A 463 -14.84 13.42 21.50
CA ASP A 463 -13.76 13.95 22.33
C ASP A 463 -14.07 15.38 22.83
N GLN A 464 -14.62 16.23 21.95
CA GLN A 464 -15.06 17.59 22.31
C GLN A 464 -16.18 17.58 23.36
N ALA A 465 -17.20 16.73 23.19
CA ALA A 465 -18.33 16.63 24.12
C ALA A 465 -17.91 16.10 25.50
N LYS A 466 -16.96 15.15 25.54
CA LYS A 466 -16.40 14.64 26.79
C LYS A 466 -15.64 15.72 27.57
N ALA A 467 -14.80 16.48 26.89
CA ALA A 467 -14.03 17.58 27.49
C ALA A 467 -14.95 18.65 28.12
N GLN A 468 -16.01 19.05 27.41
CA GLN A 468 -17.00 20.02 27.91
C GLN A 468 -17.76 19.50 29.14
N THR A 469 -18.08 18.21 29.18
CA THR A 469 -18.78 17.57 30.30
C THR A 469 -17.90 17.49 31.55
N ASP A 470 -16.62 17.16 31.39
CA ASP A 470 -15.68 17.10 32.51
C ASP A 470 -15.43 18.49 33.12
N GLU A 471 -15.36 19.53 32.29
CA GLU A 471 -15.24 20.92 32.77
C GLU A 471 -16.50 21.38 33.53
N ALA A 472 -17.69 21.10 33.00
CA ALA A 472 -18.96 21.44 33.65
C ALA A 472 -19.13 20.71 34.99
N ARG A 473 -18.75 19.43 35.06
CA ARG A 473 -18.77 18.64 36.29
C ARG A 473 -17.83 19.22 37.36
N LYS A 474 -16.64 19.68 36.96
CA LYS A 474 -15.68 20.31 37.86
C LYS A 474 -16.23 21.61 38.45
N LYS A 475 -16.87 22.46 37.64
CA LYS A 475 -17.54 23.69 38.09
C LYS A 475 -18.67 23.39 39.09
N TYR A 476 -19.52 22.40 38.80
CA TYR A 476 -20.59 21.97 39.69
C TYR A 476 -20.08 21.49 41.06
N LEU A 477 -19.05 20.64 41.08
CA LEU A 477 -18.45 20.14 42.33
C LEU A 477 -17.87 21.27 43.18
N ASN A 478 -17.28 22.29 42.56
CA ASN A 478 -16.77 23.45 43.27
C ASN A 478 -17.91 24.25 43.93
N ILE A 479 -18.96 24.59 43.17
CA ILE A 479 -20.12 25.33 43.67
C ILE A 479 -20.82 24.56 44.79
N LYS A 480 -20.99 23.24 44.64
CA LYS A 480 -21.61 22.40 45.68
C LYS A 480 -20.84 22.44 46.99
N ASN A 481 -19.50 22.37 46.93
CA ASN A 481 -18.66 22.42 48.12
C ASN A 481 -18.75 23.79 48.81
N GLU A 482 -18.81 24.88 48.05
CA GLU A 482 -19.01 26.23 48.60
C GLU A 482 -20.38 26.38 49.27
N ILE A 483 -21.45 25.80 48.71
CA ILE A 483 -22.79 25.79 49.32
C ILE A 483 -22.80 25.03 50.65
N GLU A 484 -22.20 23.84 50.71
CA GLU A 484 -22.17 23.07 51.96
C GLU A 484 -21.37 23.80 53.05
N LYS A 485 -20.26 24.44 52.68
CA LYS A 485 -19.52 25.30 53.62
C LYS A 485 -20.36 26.47 54.14
N ALA A 486 -21.09 27.15 53.25
CA ALA A 486 -21.97 28.26 53.64
C ALA A 486 -23.13 27.81 54.53
N LYS A 487 -23.68 26.60 54.33
CA LYS A 487 -24.71 26.02 55.19
C LYS A 487 -24.19 25.72 56.59
N ASP A 488 -22.99 25.17 56.70
CA ASP A 488 -22.36 24.88 57.99
C ASP A 488 -22.08 26.17 58.77
N GLU A 489 -21.57 27.20 58.09
CA GLU A 489 -21.36 28.54 58.66
C GLU A 489 -22.69 29.15 59.15
N LEU A 490 -23.76 29.03 58.36
CA LEU A 490 -25.09 29.54 58.72
C LEU A 490 -25.69 28.78 59.91
N ALA A 491 -25.56 27.45 59.94
CA ALA A 491 -26.06 26.64 61.04
C ALA A 491 -25.38 27.01 62.38
N ALA A 492 -24.08 27.31 62.34
CA ALA A 492 -23.34 27.79 63.51
C ALA A 492 -23.86 29.15 64.01
N ILE A 493 -24.16 30.08 63.09
CA ILE A 493 -24.72 31.40 63.43
C ILE A 493 -26.12 31.26 64.06
N ILE A 494 -26.99 30.44 63.47
CA ILE A 494 -28.35 30.21 63.99
C ILE A 494 -28.27 29.62 65.41
N SER A 495 -27.39 28.64 65.64
CA SER A 495 -27.21 28.04 66.97
C SER A 495 -26.70 29.05 68.01
N ASP A 496 -25.83 29.99 67.63
CA ASP A 496 -25.37 31.07 68.53
C ASP A 496 -26.51 32.05 68.86
N ILE A 497 -27.36 32.36 67.87
CA ILE A 497 -28.55 33.20 68.06
C ILE A 497 -29.52 32.53 69.05
N GLU A 498 -29.89 31.27 68.82
CA GLU A 498 -30.82 30.54 69.69
C GLU A 498 -30.30 30.46 71.14
N LEU A 499 -28.98 30.29 71.30
CA LEU A 499 -28.34 30.32 72.62
C LEU A 499 -28.49 31.68 73.29
N ARG A 500 -28.15 32.77 72.58
CA ARG A 500 -28.23 34.14 73.11
C ARG A 500 -29.67 34.58 73.39
N GLU A 501 -30.62 34.19 72.56
CA GLU A 501 -32.05 34.42 72.80
C GLU A 501 -32.49 33.74 74.09
N LYS A 502 -32.08 32.48 74.31
CA LYS A 502 -32.37 31.74 75.53
C LYS A 502 -31.72 32.39 76.76
N GLU A 503 -30.48 32.86 76.65
CA GLU A 503 -29.80 33.61 77.71
C GLU A 503 -30.52 34.92 78.03
N ALA A 504 -30.96 35.66 77.02
CA ALA A 504 -31.71 36.90 77.19
C ALA A 504 -33.09 36.65 77.84
N LEU A 505 -33.81 35.60 77.42
CA LEU A 505 -35.09 35.22 78.02
C LEU A 505 -34.90 34.78 79.48
N ASN A 506 -33.83 34.04 79.77
CA ASN A 506 -33.51 33.60 81.12
C ASN A 506 -33.12 34.79 82.01
N ALA A 507 -32.36 35.76 81.49
CA ALA A 507 -32.07 37.02 82.18
C ALA A 507 -33.36 37.83 82.45
N GLN A 508 -34.28 37.90 81.49
CA GLN A 508 -35.60 38.50 81.70
C GLN A 508 -36.42 37.76 82.76
N SER A 509 -36.41 36.42 82.77
CA SER A 509 -37.09 35.62 83.80
C SER A 509 -36.48 35.83 85.19
N GLN A 510 -35.15 35.89 85.30
CA GLN A 510 -34.45 36.16 86.56
C GLN A 510 -34.73 37.56 87.10
N VAL A 511 -34.89 38.55 86.21
CA VAL A 511 -35.35 39.89 86.58
C VAL A 511 -36.81 39.87 87.01
N ALA A 512 -37.69 39.15 86.30
CA ALA A 512 -39.09 38.99 86.70
C ALA A 512 -39.23 38.27 88.05
N ASP A 513 -38.41 37.25 88.31
CA ASP A 513 -38.36 36.54 89.59
C ASP A 513 -37.73 37.39 90.70
N SER A 514 -36.75 38.23 90.40
CA SER A 514 -36.22 39.23 91.34
C SER A 514 -37.27 40.28 91.69
N ILE A 515 -38.07 40.74 90.71
CA ILE A 515 -39.24 41.60 90.92
C ILE A 515 -40.27 40.87 91.79
N ARG A 516 -40.52 39.60 91.54
CA ARG A 516 -41.47 38.78 92.31
C ARG A 516 -40.98 38.50 93.72
N ILE A 517 -39.67 38.31 93.92
CA ILE A 517 -39.03 38.17 95.23
C ILE A 517 -39.10 39.50 95.98
N LEU A 518 -38.81 40.64 95.34
CA LEU A 518 -38.98 41.98 95.92
C LEU A 518 -40.44 42.29 96.28
N TYR A 519 -41.38 41.79 95.47
CA TYR A 519 -42.82 41.90 95.71
C TYR A 519 -43.29 40.96 96.84
N MET A 520 -42.77 39.72 96.90
CA MET A 520 -43.11 38.72 97.92
C MET A 520 -42.39 38.91 99.26
N GLN A 521 -41.22 39.56 99.27
CA GLN A 521 -40.52 40.00 100.48
C GLN A 521 -41.20 41.21 101.16
N GLY A 522 -42.36 41.65 100.67
CA GLY A 522 -43.20 42.63 101.34
C GLY A 522 -42.85 44.09 101.05
N SER A 523 -42.11 44.39 99.98
CA SER A 523 -41.72 45.78 99.68
C SER A 523 -42.75 46.54 98.82
N LEU A 524 -44.01 46.51 99.25
CA LEU A 524 -44.90 47.67 99.05
C LEU A 524 -44.42 48.87 99.90
N GLU A 525 -43.42 48.68 100.74
CA GLU A 525 -42.69 49.73 101.44
C GLU A 525 -41.63 50.47 100.61
N THR A 526 -41.25 50.08 99.39
CA THR A 526 -40.22 50.86 98.65
C THR A 526 -40.72 52.25 98.21
N ILE A 527 -42.04 52.44 98.10
CA ILE A 527 -42.64 53.78 97.94
C ILE A 527 -42.72 54.49 99.31
N SER A 528 -42.81 53.77 100.42
CA SER A 528 -42.83 54.30 101.79
C SER A 528 -41.42 54.65 102.33
N VAL A 529 -40.36 53.95 101.94
CA VAL A 529 -38.96 54.23 102.31
C VAL A 529 -38.42 55.47 101.59
N LEU A 530 -38.84 55.71 100.34
CA LEU A 530 -38.66 57.02 99.69
C LEU A 530 -39.37 58.13 100.49
N LEU A 531 -40.52 57.86 101.10
CA LEU A 531 -41.27 58.87 101.86
C LEU A 531 -40.80 59.05 103.33
N ASN A 532 -40.00 58.13 103.89
CA ASN A 532 -39.57 58.11 105.30
C ASN A 532 -38.05 58.05 105.51
N SER A 533 -37.26 58.62 104.60
CA SER A 533 -35.80 58.75 104.80
C SER A 533 -35.48 59.59 106.06
N ALA A 534 -34.72 59.03 107.01
CA ALA A 534 -34.38 59.71 108.27
C ALA A 534 -33.34 60.85 108.07
N SER A 535 -32.67 60.88 106.91
CA SER A 535 -31.83 62.01 106.51
C SER A 535 -31.84 62.21 104.99
N PRO A 536 -31.59 63.45 104.52
CA PRO A 536 -31.42 63.74 103.10
C PRO A 536 -30.35 62.89 102.41
N THR A 537 -29.29 62.50 103.13
CA THR A 537 -28.19 61.68 102.60
C THR A 537 -28.67 60.26 102.28
N GLU A 538 -29.44 59.66 103.17
CA GLU A 538 -29.98 58.30 103.05
C GLU A 538 -31.08 58.20 101.99
N PHE A 539 -31.91 59.26 101.85
CA PHE A 539 -32.83 59.41 100.73
C PHE A 539 -32.09 59.41 99.39
N THR A 540 -31.00 60.19 99.32
CA THR A 540 -30.21 60.39 98.11
C THR A 540 -29.47 59.11 97.73
N GLU A 541 -28.85 58.40 98.68
CA GLU A 541 -28.20 57.11 98.41
C GLU A 541 -29.19 56.03 97.94
N ASN A 542 -30.39 55.98 98.53
CA ASN A 542 -31.42 55.03 98.10
C ASN A 542 -32.01 55.37 96.73
N LEU A 543 -32.21 56.65 96.42
CA LEU A 543 -32.56 57.12 95.07
C LEU A 543 -31.46 56.80 94.06
N VAL A 544 -30.19 56.99 94.43
CA VAL A 544 -29.04 56.70 93.59
C VAL A 544 -28.92 55.19 93.34
N ASN A 545 -29.17 54.33 94.32
CA ASN A 545 -29.14 52.89 94.13
C ASN A 545 -30.32 52.39 93.26
N LEU A 546 -31.52 52.93 93.44
CA LEU A 546 -32.66 52.60 92.58
C LEU A 546 -32.49 53.15 91.15
N SER A 547 -31.91 54.35 91.01
CA SER A 547 -31.61 54.95 89.70
C SER A 547 -30.46 54.23 89.00
N LEU A 548 -29.41 53.82 89.71
CA LEU A 548 -28.32 53.00 89.17
C LEU A 548 -28.81 51.60 88.79
N TYR A 549 -29.73 51.01 89.57
CA TYR A 549 -30.38 49.75 89.22
C TYR A 549 -31.26 49.88 87.98
N ALA A 550 -32.12 50.90 87.91
CA ALA A 550 -32.94 51.20 86.73
C ALA A 550 -32.09 51.52 85.49
N GLU A 551 -31.01 52.28 85.64
CA GLU A 551 -30.06 52.57 84.56
C GLU A 551 -29.29 51.31 84.11
N SER A 552 -28.96 50.40 85.03
CA SER A 552 -28.31 49.13 84.69
C SER A 552 -29.25 48.22 83.89
N GLN A 553 -30.53 48.16 84.26
CA GLN A 553 -31.57 47.42 83.55
C GLN A 553 -31.85 48.04 82.17
N ASP A 554 -31.92 49.37 82.10
CA ASP A 554 -32.08 50.09 80.84
C ASP A 554 -30.85 49.88 79.93
N ARG A 555 -29.63 49.85 80.47
CA ARG A 555 -28.41 49.54 79.69
C ARG A 555 -28.36 48.09 79.20
N VAL A 556 -28.71 47.12 80.05
CA VAL A 556 -28.75 45.70 79.66
C VAL A 556 -29.85 45.49 78.62
N MET A 557 -31.05 46.01 78.84
CA MET A 557 -32.15 45.91 77.90
C MET A 557 -31.87 46.63 76.58
N LYS A 558 -31.26 47.84 76.61
CA LYS A 558 -30.82 48.54 75.39
C LYS A 558 -29.76 47.75 74.64
N LYS A 559 -28.74 47.22 75.32
CA LYS A 559 -27.72 46.36 74.69
C LYS A 559 -28.31 45.06 74.13
N SER A 560 -29.25 44.43 74.83
CA SER A 560 -29.95 43.25 74.35
C SER A 560 -30.83 43.55 73.13
N ILE A 561 -31.54 44.68 73.13
CA ILE A 561 -32.35 45.12 71.98
C ILE A 561 -31.45 45.47 70.79
N GLU A 562 -30.31 46.13 71.01
CA GLU A 562 -29.34 46.47 69.98
C GLU A 562 -28.67 45.22 69.40
N LEU A 563 -28.35 44.23 70.24
CA LEU A 563 -27.84 42.93 69.83
C LEU A 563 -28.90 42.15 69.04
N ILE A 564 -30.16 42.09 69.50
CA ILE A 564 -31.26 41.46 68.76
C ILE A 564 -31.43 42.12 67.39
N LYS A 565 -31.39 43.46 67.31
CA LYS A 565 -31.45 44.17 66.02
C LYS A 565 -30.28 43.84 65.09
N LEU A 566 -29.05 43.76 65.62
CA LEU A 566 -27.87 43.34 64.84
C LEU A 566 -28.00 41.89 64.36
N LEU A 567 -28.51 40.99 65.20
CA LEU A 567 -28.76 39.60 64.85
C LEU A 567 -29.90 39.46 63.82
N GLU A 568 -30.94 40.30 63.90
CA GLU A 568 -32.02 40.37 62.91
C GLU A 568 -31.49 40.82 61.54
N ILE A 569 -30.59 41.81 61.51
CA ILE A 569 -29.89 42.25 60.29
C ILE A 569 -29.02 41.10 59.73
N GLN A 570 -28.26 40.40 60.58
CA GLN A 570 -27.46 39.26 60.15
C GLN A 570 -28.32 38.11 59.61
N LYS A 571 -29.49 37.87 60.22
CA LYS A 571 -30.48 36.88 59.75
C LYS A 571 -31.07 37.27 58.40
N GLN A 572 -31.34 38.55 58.18
CA GLN A 572 -31.80 39.06 56.88
C GLN A 572 -30.72 38.91 55.81
N GLU A 573 -29.47 39.27 56.10
CA GLU A 573 -28.35 39.12 55.15
C GLU A 573 -28.07 37.63 54.84
N ALA A 574 -28.18 36.76 55.85
CA ALA A 574 -28.08 35.33 55.68
C ALA A 574 -29.19 34.74 54.80
N ASN A 575 -30.44 35.18 54.98
CA ASN A 575 -31.56 34.78 54.12
C ASN A 575 -31.36 35.27 52.68
N LYS A 576 -30.91 36.51 52.50
CA LYS A 576 -30.58 37.05 51.17
C LYS A 576 -29.47 36.24 50.51
N ARG A 577 -28.42 35.88 51.24
CA ARG A 577 -27.32 35.04 50.73
C ARG A 577 -27.78 33.63 50.39
N LYS A 578 -28.72 33.08 51.15
CA LYS A 578 -29.38 31.80 50.85
C LYS A 578 -30.15 31.89 49.53
N ASP A 579 -30.93 32.94 49.32
CA ASP A 579 -31.69 33.14 48.08
C ASP A 579 -30.77 33.29 46.86
N GLU A 580 -29.66 34.03 46.99
CA GLU A 580 -28.62 34.12 45.94
C GLU A 580 -28.00 32.76 45.60
N LEU A 581 -27.72 31.93 46.61
CA LEU A 581 -27.18 30.59 46.42
C LEU A 581 -28.21 29.62 45.83
N GLU A 582 -29.50 29.77 46.15
CA GLU A 582 -30.59 29.00 45.54
C GLU A 582 -30.74 29.31 44.04
N GLU A 583 -30.59 30.58 43.64
CA GLU A 583 -30.61 30.97 42.22
C GLU A 583 -29.35 30.46 41.48
N LEU A 584 -28.16 30.55 42.10
CA LEU A 584 -26.94 29.94 41.54
C LEU A 584 -27.06 28.40 41.42
N LEU A 585 -27.73 27.74 42.37
CA LEU A 585 -27.99 26.30 42.31
C LEU A 585 -28.94 25.97 41.14
N LYS A 586 -29.93 26.83 40.89
CA LYS A 586 -30.86 26.69 39.77
C LYS A 586 -30.16 26.91 38.42
N GLU A 587 -29.27 27.90 38.31
CA GLU A 587 -28.41 28.09 37.14
C GLU A 587 -27.47 26.90 36.92
N ALA A 588 -26.83 26.41 37.98
CA ALA A 588 -25.97 25.23 37.93
C ALA A 588 -26.75 23.96 37.54
N ASN A 589 -27.97 23.79 38.02
CA ASN A 589 -28.87 22.71 37.63
C ASN A 589 -29.31 22.82 36.17
N SER A 590 -29.56 24.04 35.67
CA SER A 590 -29.84 24.31 34.26
C SER A 590 -28.64 23.95 33.38
N ALA A 591 -27.43 24.39 33.77
CA ALA A 591 -26.19 24.04 33.10
C ALA A 591 -25.91 22.53 33.12
N LEU A 592 -26.19 21.84 34.24
CA LEU A 592 -26.07 20.39 34.36
C LEU A 592 -27.10 19.66 33.49
N ASN A 593 -28.32 20.18 33.37
CA ASN A 593 -29.34 19.60 32.50
C ASN A 593 -28.99 19.80 31.02
N ASN A 594 -28.43 20.95 30.64
CA ASN A 594 -27.85 21.16 29.32
C ASN A 594 -26.68 20.21 29.06
N ALA A 595 -25.78 20.03 30.04
CA ALA A 595 -24.69 19.07 29.95
C ALA A 595 -25.19 17.61 29.84
N LYS A 596 -26.29 17.24 30.52
CA LYS A 596 -26.96 15.95 30.34
C LYS A 596 -27.56 15.79 28.94
N SER A 597 -28.07 16.88 28.35
CA SER A 597 -28.55 16.87 26.95
C SER A 597 -27.39 16.65 25.98
N VAL A 598 -26.27 17.35 26.18
CA VAL A 598 -25.04 17.16 25.38
C VAL A 598 -24.45 15.76 25.61
N LEU A 599 -24.50 15.22 26.83
CA LEU A 599 -24.12 13.83 27.11
C LEU A 599 -25.02 12.83 26.37
N LYS A 600 -26.32 13.13 26.24
CA LYS A 600 -27.26 12.30 25.47
C LYS A 600 -26.92 12.34 23.97
N GLU A 601 -26.54 13.50 23.43
CA GLU A 601 -26.03 13.62 22.06
C GLU A 601 -24.69 12.90 21.87
N ALA A 602 -23.80 12.96 22.85
CA ALA A 602 -22.55 12.22 22.86
C ALA A 602 -22.77 10.71 22.94
N GLN A 603 -23.74 10.25 23.73
CA GLN A 603 -24.16 8.84 23.79
C GLN A 603 -24.77 8.39 22.46
N VAL A 604 -25.54 9.25 21.79
CA VAL A 604 -26.05 8.96 20.43
C VAL A 604 -24.89 8.89 19.42
N ALA A 605 -23.89 9.76 19.54
CA ALA A 605 -22.69 9.72 18.72
C ALA A 605 -21.83 8.46 18.99
N GLU A 606 -21.70 8.06 20.25
CA GLU A 606 -21.03 6.83 20.66
C GLU A 606 -21.76 5.58 20.16
N GLU A 607 -23.10 5.56 20.24
CA GLU A 607 -23.90 4.47 19.66
C GLU A 607 -23.82 4.44 18.14
N LYS A 608 -23.77 5.60 17.48
CA LYS A 608 -23.51 5.68 16.03
C LYS A 608 -22.10 5.17 15.70
N LEU A 609 -21.11 5.47 16.52
CA LEU A 609 -19.74 4.97 16.40
C LEU A 609 -19.68 3.45 16.58
N LYS A 610 -20.35 2.90 17.59
CA LYS A 610 -20.47 1.44 17.79
C LYS A 610 -21.13 0.76 16.60
N LYS A 611 -22.22 1.31 16.06
CA LYS A 611 -22.86 0.78 14.84
C LYS A 611 -21.94 0.81 13.63
N LEU A 612 -21.16 1.89 13.45
CA LEU A 612 -20.18 1.98 12.37
C LEU A 612 -19.00 1.01 12.56
N ILE A 613 -18.55 0.78 13.79
CA ILE A 613 -17.55 -0.24 14.13
C ILE A 613 -18.10 -1.64 13.85
N GLU A 614 -19.36 -1.92 14.23
CA GLU A 614 -20.04 -3.18 13.93
C GLU A 614 -20.27 -3.36 12.43
N GLU A 615 -20.57 -2.31 11.68
CA GLU A 615 -20.76 -2.35 10.22
C GLU A 615 -19.42 -2.59 9.52
N LYS A 616 -18.35 -1.92 9.95
CA LYS A 616 -16.98 -2.22 9.53
C LYS A 616 -16.60 -3.67 9.87
N GLN A 617 -16.95 -4.14 11.07
CA GLN A 617 -16.68 -5.52 11.48
C GLN A 617 -17.51 -6.50 10.66
N LYS A 618 -18.76 -6.20 10.33
CA LYS A 618 -19.60 -6.99 9.40
C LYS A 618 -19.04 -7.01 7.99
N ILE A 619 -18.45 -5.91 7.51
CA ILE A 619 -17.75 -5.87 6.22
C ILE A 619 -16.48 -6.73 6.28
N ILE A 620 -15.71 -6.66 7.38
CA ILE A 620 -14.54 -7.52 7.64
C ILE A 620 -14.96 -8.99 7.78
N ASP A 621 -16.09 -9.28 8.42
CA ASP A 621 -16.61 -10.62 8.64
C ASP A 621 -17.26 -11.19 7.38
N ALA A 622 -17.94 -10.37 6.58
CA ALA A 622 -18.41 -10.73 5.25
C ALA A 622 -17.22 -10.96 4.31
N TYR A 623 -16.17 -10.14 4.39
CA TYR A 623 -14.88 -10.41 3.76
C TYR A 623 -14.31 -11.75 4.25
N ASN A 624 -14.28 -12.02 5.55
CA ASN A 624 -13.79 -13.29 6.12
C ASN A 624 -14.68 -14.50 5.81
N LYS A 625 -15.99 -14.30 5.60
CA LYS A 625 -16.99 -15.34 5.29
C LYS A 625 -17.10 -15.63 3.80
N SER A 626 -16.86 -14.63 2.93
CA SER A 626 -16.66 -14.82 1.49
C SER A 626 -15.24 -15.31 1.18
N LYS A 627 -14.31 -15.13 2.12
CA LYS A 627 -12.97 -15.71 2.13
C LYS A 627 -13.00 -17.19 2.54
N LYS A 628 -13.84 -17.59 3.51
CA LYS A 628 -14.21 -19.00 3.81
C LYS A 628 -15.00 -19.59 2.65
#